data_AF-A0A522QPM1-F1
#
_entry.id   AF-A0A522QPM1-F1
#
_cell.length_a   1.000
_cell.length_b   1.000
_cell.length_c   1.000
_cell.angle_alpha   90.00
_cell.angle_beta   90.00
_cell.angle_gamma   90.00
#
_symmetry.space_group_name_H-M   'P 1'
#
loop_
_entity.id
_entity.type
_entity.pdbx_description
1 polymer ?
#
loop_
_entity_poly.entity_id
_entity_poly.type
_entity_poly.pdbx_seq_one_letter_code
_entity_poly.pdbx_strand_id
1 'polypeptide(L)' 'MGLATSDWLTRFAAELGIEPPGPQEVQELLALAGVAAHAAERTAAPLSCWLAARAGVGPAEGLRVAERLAAALGSD' A
#
# COMPACT_ATOMS: atom_id res chain seq x y z
N MET A 1 -23.49 -4.25 10.35
CA MET A 1 -22.28 -5.08 10.21
C MET A 1 -21.67 -4.74 8.86
N GLY A 2 -20.40 -4.34 8.81
CA GLY A 2 -19.72 -3.98 7.56
C GLY A 2 -19.40 -5.20 6.70
N LEU A 3 -19.03 -4.97 5.44
CA LEU A 3 -18.57 -6.02 4.52
C LEU A 3 -17.19 -6.55 4.93
N ALA A 4 -16.89 -7.80 4.57
CA ALA A 4 -15.53 -8.32 4.64
C ALA A 4 -14.60 -7.51 3.73
N THR A 5 -13.32 -7.40 4.09
CA THR A 5 -12.34 -6.60 3.33
C THR A 5 -12.22 -7.07 1.88
N SER A 6 -12.17 -8.39 1.64
CA SER A 6 -12.14 -8.96 0.30
C SER A 6 -13.35 -8.55 -0.53
N ASP A 7 -14.55 -8.60 0.05
CA ASP A 7 -15.80 -8.26 -0.64
C ASP A 7 -15.87 -6.77 -0.96
N TRP A 8 -15.39 -5.93 -0.05
CA TRP A 8 -15.26 -4.50 -0.28
C TRP A 8 -14.31 -4.21 -1.44
N LEU A 9 -13.11 -4.80 -1.44
CA LEU A 9 -12.10 -4.60 -2.49
C LEU A 9 -12.61 -5.05 -3.87
N THR A 10 -13.26 -6.21 -3.95
CA THR A 10 -13.86 -6.70 -5.20
C THR A 10 -14.90 -5.71 -5.75
N ARG A 11 -15.81 -5.21 -4.90
CA ARG A 11 -16.84 -4.26 -5.33
C ARG A 11 -16.24 -2.92 -5.72
N PHE A 12 -15.29 -2.41 -4.94
CA PHE A 12 -14.67 -1.12 -5.21
C PHE A 12 -13.82 -1.13 -6.49
N ALA A 13 -13.08 -2.22 -6.74
CA ALA A 13 -12.36 -2.43 -7.99
C ALA A 13 -13.31 -2.45 -9.20
N ALA A 14 -14.46 -3.11 -9.06
CA ALA A 14 -15.48 -3.13 -10.11
C ALA A 14 -16.03 -1.73 -10.44
N GLU A 15 -16.30 -0.89 -9.42
CA GLU A 15 -16.72 0.52 -9.62
C GLU A 15 -15.64 1.37 -10.32
N LEU A 16 -14.37 1.02 -10.11
CA LEU A 16 -13.23 1.66 -10.78
C LEU A 16 -12.93 1.08 -12.17
N GLY A 17 -13.60 -0.01 -12.58
CA GLY A 17 -13.35 -0.69 -13.85
C GLY A 17 -12.00 -1.42 -13.92
N ILE A 18 -11.48 -1.87 -12.78
CA ILE A 18 -10.21 -2.60 -12.67
C ILE A 18 -10.38 -3.95 -11.97
N GLU A 19 -9.42 -4.84 -12.15
CA GLU A 19 -9.36 -6.08 -11.39
C GLU A 19 -8.98 -5.81 -9.93
N PRO A 20 -9.56 -6.55 -8.97
CA PRO A 20 -9.15 -6.46 -7.58
C PRO A 20 -7.72 -7.01 -7.40
N PRO A 21 -6.97 -6.51 -6.40
CA PRO A 21 -5.61 -6.99 -6.15
C PRO A 21 -5.61 -8.46 -5.71
N GLY A 22 -4.61 -9.20 -6.16
CA GLY A 22 -4.35 -10.56 -5.72
C GLY A 22 -3.85 -10.63 -4.27
N PRO A 23 -3.85 -11.82 -3.64
CA PRO A 23 -3.42 -11.97 -2.24
C PRO A 23 -2.00 -11.44 -1.97
N GLN A 24 -1.07 -11.65 -2.91
CA GLN A 24 0.31 -11.18 -2.80
C GLN A 24 0.40 -9.66 -2.84
N GLU A 25 -0.31 -9.03 -3.79
CA GLU A 25 -0.36 -7.56 -3.91
C GLU A 25 -0.95 -6.93 -2.65
N VAL A 26 -1.97 -7.56 -2.05
CA VAL A 26 -2.51 -7.13 -0.75
C VAL A 26 -1.45 -7.20 0.35
N GLN A 27 -0.70 -8.30 0.45
CA GLN A 27 0.37 -8.42 1.46
C GLN A 27 1.45 -7.35 1.28
N GLU A 28 1.91 -7.12 0.06
CA GLU A 28 2.92 -6.12 -0.26
C GLU A 28 2.42 -4.69 0.01
N LEU A 29 1.16 -4.39 -0.32
CA LEU A 29 0.57 -3.07 -0.07
C LEU A 29 0.39 -2.80 1.43
N LEU A 30 0.02 -3.83 2.20
CA LEU A 30 -0.06 -3.73 3.66
C LEU A 30 1.32 -3.60 4.31
N ALA A 31 2.34 -4.29 3.77
CA ALA A 31 3.72 -4.13 4.21
C ALA A 31 4.25 -2.71 3.92
N LEU A 32 3.99 -2.18 2.72
CA LEU A 32 4.32 -0.79 2.35
C LEU A 32 3.69 0.20 3.32
N ALA A 33 2.38 0.08 3.57
CA ALA A 33 1.65 0.89 4.53
C ALA A 33 2.28 0.78 5.94
N GLY A 34 2.63 -0.44 6.36
CA GLY A 34 3.28 -0.73 7.62
C GLY A 34 4.62 0.00 7.76
N VAL A 35 5.52 -0.12 6.80
CA VAL A 35 6.84 0.56 6.82
C VAL A 35 6.65 2.07 6.93
N ALA A 36 5.78 2.67 6.11
CA ALA A 36 5.53 4.10 6.14
C ALA A 36 4.95 4.59 7.49
N ALA A 37 4.03 3.84 8.10
CA ALA A 37 3.46 4.19 9.40
C ALA A 37 4.43 4.03 10.58
N HIS A 38 5.48 3.20 10.45
CA HIS A 38 6.51 3.07 11.48
C HIS A 38 7.59 4.16 11.34
N ALA A 39 7.97 4.48 10.10
CA ALA A 39 9.01 5.48 9.83
C ALA A 39 8.52 6.92 9.94
N ALA A 40 7.21 7.16 9.90
CA ALA A 40 6.61 8.49 9.94
C ALA A 40 5.27 8.48 10.71
N GLU A 41 4.46 9.53 10.58
CA GLU A 41 3.10 9.55 11.12
C GLU A 41 2.19 8.53 10.42
N ARG A 42 1.15 8.04 11.12
CA ARG A 42 0.19 7.06 10.57
C ARG A 42 -0.45 7.51 9.25
N THR A 43 -0.61 8.82 9.06
CA THR A 43 -1.14 9.42 7.82
C THR A 43 -0.27 9.10 6.60
N ALA A 44 1.03 8.81 6.78
CA ALA A 44 1.94 8.47 5.70
C ALA A 44 1.60 7.11 5.04
N ALA A 45 0.97 6.18 5.76
CA ALA A 45 0.61 4.87 5.22
C ALA A 45 -0.30 4.94 3.98
N PRO A 46 -1.54 5.48 4.07
CA PRO A 46 -2.43 5.55 2.90
C PRO A 46 -1.87 6.46 1.80
N LEU A 47 -1.16 7.53 2.17
CA LEU A 47 -0.57 8.46 1.20
C LEU A 47 0.56 7.80 0.39
N SER A 48 1.40 6.97 1.02
CA SER A 48 2.48 6.26 0.34
C SER A 48 1.94 5.21 -0.64
N CYS A 49 0.92 4.46 -0.23
CA CYS A 49 0.23 3.52 -1.11
C CYS A 49 -0.38 4.22 -2.34
N TRP A 50 -1.03 5.37 -2.13
CA TRP A 50 -1.57 6.18 -3.22
C TRP A 50 -0.48 6.76 -4.13
N LEU A 51 0.64 7.22 -3.56
CA LEU A 51 1.78 7.72 -4.33
C LEU A 51 2.40 6.65 -5.22
N ALA A 52 2.55 5.42 -4.72
CA ALA A 52 3.04 4.27 -5.50
C ALA A 52 2.12 4.02 -6.71
N ALA A 53 0.81 3.90 -6.48
CA ALA A 53 -0.15 3.72 -7.57
C ALA A 53 -0.12 4.90 -8.57
N ARG A 54 -0.06 6.15 -8.08
CA ARG A 54 0.01 7.35 -8.92
C ARG A 54 1.30 7.43 -9.75
N ALA A 55 2.40 6.88 -9.26
CA ALA A 55 3.66 6.77 -10.00
C ALA A 55 3.66 5.62 -11.01
N GLY A 56 2.59 4.83 -11.10
CA GLY A 56 2.50 3.67 -11.99
C GLY A 56 3.37 2.50 -11.54
N VAL A 57 3.80 2.45 -10.27
CA VAL A 57 4.58 1.34 -9.73
C VAL A 57 3.68 0.39 -8.93
N GLY A 58 3.97 -0.90 -9.02
CA GLY A 58 3.25 -1.93 -8.28
C GLY A 58 3.62 -1.98 -6.79
N PRO A 59 2.85 -2.71 -5.96
CA PRO A 59 3.06 -2.82 -4.52
C PRO A 59 4.47 -3.25 -4.12
N ALA A 60 5.05 -4.27 -4.79
CA ALA A 60 6.42 -4.73 -4.55
C ALA A 60 7.48 -3.63 -4.66
N GLU A 61 7.49 -2.83 -5.74
CA GLU A 61 8.47 -1.75 -5.87
C GLU A 61 8.17 -0.59 -4.92
N GLY A 62 6.89 -0.28 -4.67
CA GLY A 62 6.49 0.68 -3.66
C GLY A 62 7.05 0.32 -2.28
N LEU A 63 6.88 -0.93 -1.85
CA LEU A 63 7.47 -1.47 -0.61
C LEU A 63 8.99 -1.29 -0.60
N ARG A 64 9.66 -1.68 -1.70
CA ARG A 64 11.11 -1.56 -1.83
C ARG A 64 11.60 -0.12 -1.70
N VAL A 65 10.84 0.86 -2.21
CA VAL A 65 11.14 2.29 -2.06
C VAL A 65 10.98 2.72 -0.60
N ALA A 66 9.89 2.32 0.06
CA ALA A 66 9.63 2.67 1.45
C ALA A 66 10.68 2.08 2.40
N GLU A 67 11.09 0.83 2.21
CA GLU A 67 12.15 0.18 2.99
C GLU A 67 13.49 0.91 2.85
N ARG A 68 13.87 1.29 1.61
CA ARG A 68 15.10 2.08 1.37
C ARG A 68 15.06 3.43 2.09
N LEU A 69 13.92 4.11 2.03
CA LEU A 69 13.75 5.40 2.69
C LEU A 69 13.80 5.27 4.21
N ALA A 70 13.09 4.29 4.79
CA ALA A 70 13.09 4.04 6.22
C ALA A 70 14.50 3.67 6.74
N ALA A 71 15.26 2.87 6.00
CA ALA A 71 16.64 2.54 6.33
C ALA A 71 17.56 3.78 6.32
N ALA A 72 17.39 4.67 5.34
CA ALA A 72 18.15 5.92 5.28
C ALA A 72 17.85 6.84 6.47
N LEU A 73 16.58 6.93 6.89
CA LEU A 73 16.17 7.74 8.05
C LEU A 73 16.65 7.18 9.40
N GLY A 74 16.86 5.86 9.49
CA GLY A 74 17.37 5.20 10.70
C GLY A 74 18.88 5.06 10.77
N SER A 75 19.62 5.52 9.74
CA SER A 75 21.09 5.49 9.69
C SER A 75 21.74 6.82 10.10
N ASP A 76 20.93 7.80 10.54
CA ASP A 76 21.35 9.08 11.15
C ASP A 76 21.36 8.97 12.69
#